data_AF-A0A7W1R051-F1
#
_entry.id   AF-A0A7W1R051-F1
#
_cell.length_a   1.000
_cell.length_b   1.000
_cell.length_c   1.000
_cell.angle_alpha   90.00
_cell.angle_beta   90.00
_cell.angle_gamma   90.00
#
_symmetry.space_group_name_H-M   'P 1'
#
loop_
_entity.id
_entity.type
_entity.pdbx_description
1 polymer ?
#
loop_
_entity_poly.entity_id
_entity_poly.type
_entity_poly.pdbx_seq_one_letter_code
_entity_poly.pdbx_strand_id
1 'polypeptide(L)'
;SRTELARALTGLDRDVSIPLERRRELVVRARGDAVNLAAELRTEQGRFLRIELGVVGQEPLRAAIPPEARSGSLVGIAIEPATRLQERGADAGQAQTGRFRLLSPRLDGWFGVGGARLDDRVVTYTLTNQVVTRLRPIGPSDVQPVAVFVTPRLAAAAAADGTLPLQVAGERVTVRVVGVLERFPTVSGQAVVGRLNGLLSLLNGERPGAARVNEVWIGAEKGGVAAVEQRLAQPPFDVLKVTSRRALEAEARQDPIAHGTLLALAVAALVALGLALTGILLAVLGDLRDERGELFDLEAEGAAPRLLRRIVRLRALTVALAGLLAGALTGLALGAVVTDLVSLTARATAAEPPLRLAVDWTIVGWAVAAYALAALALVVLATRNAFPNDGAPGRVEAIE
;
A
#
# COMPACT_ATOMS: atom_id res chain seq x y z
N SER A 1 -18.39 15.29 -3.55
CA SER A 1 -17.34 15.13 -2.50
C SER A 1 -16.89 13.67 -2.40
N ARG A 2 -15.73 13.36 -1.78
CA ARG A 2 -15.22 11.98 -1.62
C ARG A 2 -16.19 11.08 -0.85
N THR A 3 -16.80 11.61 0.21
CA THR A 3 -17.79 10.91 1.04
C THR A 3 -19.05 10.53 0.26
N GLU A 4 -19.52 11.39 -0.65
CA GLU A 4 -20.69 11.10 -1.50
C GLU A 4 -20.38 10.02 -2.53
N LEU A 5 -19.20 10.07 -3.17
CA LEU A 5 -18.77 9.05 -4.11
C LEU A 5 -18.64 7.68 -3.43
N ALA A 6 -18.01 7.64 -2.25
CA ALA A 6 -17.90 6.41 -1.48
C ALA A 6 -19.28 5.83 -1.13
N ARG A 7 -20.26 6.67 -0.77
CA ARG A 7 -21.64 6.21 -0.50
C ARG A 7 -22.31 5.61 -1.73
N ALA A 8 -22.23 6.30 -2.88
CA ALA A 8 -22.85 5.84 -4.11
C ALA A 8 -22.33 4.46 -4.54
N LEU A 9 -21.05 4.18 -4.26
CA LEU A 9 -20.39 2.92 -4.59
C LEU A 9 -20.63 1.80 -3.56
N THR A 10 -20.90 2.13 -2.29
CA THR A 10 -20.90 1.13 -1.19
C THR A 10 -22.27 0.84 -0.58
N GLY A 11 -23.31 1.61 -0.91
CA GLY A 11 -24.66 1.37 -0.40
C GLY A 11 -24.70 1.34 1.14
N LEU A 12 -24.20 2.40 1.79
CA LEU A 12 -24.16 2.52 3.26
C LEU A 12 -25.55 2.31 3.86
N ASP A 13 -25.77 1.13 4.45
CA ASP A 13 -27.05 0.69 4.95
C ASP A 13 -27.45 1.37 6.28
N ARG A 14 -28.74 1.34 6.58
CA ARG A 14 -29.41 2.16 7.60
C ARG A 14 -29.04 1.74 9.03
N ASP A 15 -28.28 2.58 9.74
CA ASP A 15 -28.19 2.52 11.21
C ASP A 15 -29.57 2.68 11.86
N VAL A 16 -29.72 2.15 13.08
CA VAL A 16 -30.89 2.35 13.97
C VAL A 16 -30.92 3.81 14.41
N SER A 17 -31.27 4.74 13.52
CA SER A 17 -31.40 6.16 13.81
C SER A 17 -32.86 6.58 13.71
N ILE A 18 -33.23 7.64 14.45
CA ILE A 18 -34.60 8.15 14.38
C ILE A 18 -34.72 9.00 13.11
N PRO A 19 -35.52 8.62 12.10
CA PRO A 19 -35.68 9.41 10.89
C PRO A 19 -36.34 10.75 11.21
N LEU A 20 -35.85 11.82 10.60
CA LEU A 20 -36.42 13.15 10.82
C LEU A 20 -37.68 13.40 9.98
N GLU A 21 -37.98 12.55 8.98
CA GLU A 21 -39.24 12.56 8.22
C GLU A 21 -39.67 13.94 7.67
N ARG A 22 -38.72 14.77 7.24
CA ARG A 22 -38.96 16.15 6.78
C ARG A 22 -39.53 17.10 7.85
N ARG A 23 -39.40 16.78 9.14
CA ARG A 23 -39.72 17.69 10.24
C ARG A 23 -38.93 18.98 10.12
N ARG A 24 -39.57 20.10 10.47
CA ARG A 24 -38.94 21.43 10.47
C ARG A 24 -38.29 21.77 11.81
N GLU A 25 -38.74 21.14 12.87
CA GLU A 25 -38.26 21.36 14.23
C GLU A 25 -38.13 20.03 14.97
N LEU A 26 -37.14 19.97 15.86
CA LEU A 26 -36.98 18.89 16.82
C LEU A 26 -37.47 19.41 18.18
N VAL A 27 -38.43 18.69 18.77
CA VAL A 27 -38.98 19.03 20.09
C VAL A 27 -38.60 17.94 21.08
N VAL A 28 -37.89 18.34 22.13
CA VAL A 28 -37.50 17.49 23.24
C VAL A 28 -38.21 17.99 24.50
N ARG A 29 -38.71 17.05 25.30
CA ARG A 29 -39.30 17.35 26.61
C ARG A 29 -38.52 16.57 27.65
N ALA A 30 -38.04 17.27 28.68
CA ALA A 30 -37.17 16.71 29.70
C ALA A 30 -37.33 17.50 30.99
N ARG A 31 -37.42 16.78 32.11
CA ARG A 31 -37.60 17.36 33.44
C ARG A 31 -36.57 16.80 34.42
N GLY A 32 -35.89 17.67 35.15
CA GLY A 32 -34.89 17.30 36.15
C GLY A 32 -33.81 18.36 36.28
N ASP A 33 -32.58 17.92 36.51
CA ASP A 33 -31.43 18.81 36.70
C ASP A 33 -31.15 19.65 35.46
N ALA A 34 -30.69 20.88 35.66
CA ALA A 34 -30.40 21.83 34.59
C ALA A 34 -29.13 21.43 33.82
N VAL A 35 -29.32 20.86 32.64
CA VAL A 35 -28.27 20.55 31.66
C VAL A 35 -28.66 21.03 30.28
N ASN A 36 -27.68 21.44 29.48
CA ASN A 36 -27.91 21.76 28.10
C ASN A 36 -27.99 20.47 27.28
N LEU A 37 -28.96 20.39 26.37
CA LEU A 37 -29.08 19.28 25.42
C LEU A 37 -28.79 19.79 24.01
N ALA A 38 -27.99 19.02 23.27
CA ALA A 38 -27.76 19.27 21.85
C ALA A 38 -28.08 18.01 21.04
N ALA A 39 -28.78 18.17 19.92
CA ALA A 39 -29.07 17.08 19.01
C ALA A 39 -27.97 16.96 17.95
N GLU A 40 -27.51 15.73 17.74
CA GLU A 40 -26.55 15.36 16.71
C GLU A 40 -27.30 14.70 15.55
N LEU A 41 -27.29 15.34 14.38
CA LEU A 41 -28.03 14.94 13.20
C LEU A 41 -27.08 14.42 12.12
N ARG A 42 -27.50 13.38 11.40
CA ARG A 42 -26.83 12.88 10.20
C ARG A 42 -27.68 13.21 8.99
N THR A 43 -27.14 13.96 8.04
CA THR A 43 -27.81 14.27 6.77
C THR A 43 -27.87 13.04 5.87
N GLU A 44 -28.71 13.07 4.84
CA GLU A 44 -28.71 12.04 3.78
C GLU A 44 -27.36 11.98 3.04
N GLN A 45 -26.68 13.13 2.94
CA GLN A 45 -25.31 13.23 2.48
C GLN A 45 -24.26 12.69 3.48
N GLY A 46 -24.69 12.15 4.62
CA GLY A 46 -23.86 11.59 5.70
C GLY A 46 -22.91 12.60 6.33
N ARG A 47 -23.25 13.89 6.24
CA ARG A 47 -22.63 14.93 7.05
C ARG A 47 -23.26 14.92 8.42
N PHE A 48 -22.50 15.34 9.42
CA PHE A 48 -22.98 15.47 10.78
C PHE A 48 -23.15 16.94 11.13
N LEU A 49 -24.29 17.25 11.72
CA LEU A 49 -24.67 18.58 12.15
C LEU A 49 -25.07 18.52 13.61
N ARG A 50 -24.83 19.60 14.32
CA ARG A 50 -25.21 19.72 15.72
C ARG A 50 -26.09 20.95 15.91
N ILE A 51 -27.20 20.77 16.61
CA ILE A 51 -28.14 21.84 16.94
C ILE A 51 -28.41 21.87 18.44
N GLU A 52 -28.36 23.05 19.03
CA GLU A 52 -28.64 23.26 20.45
C GLU A 52 -30.16 23.20 20.69
N LEU A 53 -30.62 22.37 21.62
CA LEU A 53 -32.04 22.23 21.98
C LEU A 53 -32.44 23.13 23.16
N GLY A 54 -31.48 23.44 24.03
CA GLY A 54 -31.64 24.29 25.21
C GLY A 54 -31.45 23.56 26.54
N VAL A 55 -31.80 24.23 27.64
CA VAL A 55 -31.54 23.76 29.01
C VAL A 55 -32.76 23.05 29.61
N VAL A 56 -32.56 21.83 30.10
CA VAL A 56 -33.59 21.05 30.82
C VAL A 56 -34.23 21.89 31.92
N GLY A 57 -35.57 21.89 31.98
CA GLY A 57 -36.36 22.77 32.85
C GLY A 57 -36.91 24.03 32.17
N GLN A 58 -36.37 24.42 31.01
CA GLN A 58 -36.89 25.50 30.16
C GLN A 58 -37.76 24.93 29.02
N GLU A 59 -38.82 24.20 29.36
CA GLU A 59 -39.66 23.53 28.35
C GLU A 59 -40.55 24.49 27.53
N PRO A 60 -40.83 24.19 26.25
CA PRO A 60 -40.30 23.07 25.47
C PRO A 60 -38.89 23.35 24.91
N LEU A 61 -38.02 22.34 24.95
CA LEU A 61 -36.72 22.39 24.27
C LEU A 61 -36.97 22.20 22.78
N ARG A 62 -36.65 23.20 21.97
CA ARG A 62 -36.94 23.19 20.54
C ARG A 62 -35.81 23.81 19.73
N ALA A 63 -35.49 23.16 18.62
CA ALA A 63 -34.51 23.64 17.67
C ALA A 63 -35.01 23.48 16.24
N ALA A 64 -34.76 24.48 15.40
CA ALA A 64 -35.03 24.40 13.98
C ALA A 64 -34.08 23.39 13.31
N ILE A 65 -34.62 22.50 12.50
CA ILE A 65 -33.85 21.53 11.73
C ILE A 65 -33.40 22.20 10.41
N PRO A 66 -32.08 22.34 10.16
CA PRO A 66 -31.57 22.89 8.92
C PRO A 66 -32.10 22.13 7.70
N PRO A 67 -32.38 22.79 6.56
CA PRO A 67 -32.94 22.14 5.37
C PRO A 67 -32.20 20.88 4.93
N GLU A 68 -30.87 20.91 4.99
CA GLU A 68 -29.96 19.81 4.64
C GLU A 68 -30.06 18.59 5.58
N ALA A 69 -30.61 18.75 6.78
CA ALA A 69 -30.80 17.67 7.75
C ALA A 69 -32.21 17.06 7.71
N ARG A 70 -33.17 17.67 7.00
CA ARG A 70 -34.59 17.28 7.07
C ARG A 70 -34.89 15.88 6.52
N SER A 71 -34.13 15.42 5.53
CA SER A 71 -34.16 14.02 5.03
C SER A 71 -33.21 13.08 5.78
N GLY A 72 -32.54 13.59 6.81
CA GLY A 72 -31.59 12.87 7.63
C GLY A 72 -32.21 12.13 8.82
N SER A 73 -31.37 11.88 9.82
CA SER A 73 -31.75 11.17 11.03
C SER A 73 -31.06 11.74 12.28
N LEU A 74 -31.71 11.61 13.43
CA LEU A 74 -31.11 11.90 14.74
C LEU A 74 -30.25 10.70 15.16
N VAL A 75 -28.97 10.97 15.43
CA VAL A 75 -27.94 9.95 15.73
C VAL A 75 -27.33 10.10 17.12
N GLY A 76 -27.62 11.20 17.82
CA GLY A 76 -27.17 11.40 19.19
C GLY A 76 -27.87 12.56 19.88
N ILE A 77 -27.88 12.54 21.22
CA ILE A 77 -28.25 13.66 22.07
C ILE A 77 -27.10 13.88 23.05
N ALA A 78 -26.32 14.94 22.84
CA ALA A 78 -25.25 15.35 23.75
C ALA A 78 -25.83 16.03 24.98
N ILE A 79 -25.22 15.75 26.12
CA ILE A 79 -25.58 16.28 27.44
C ILE A 79 -24.41 17.12 27.91
N GLU A 80 -24.67 18.39 28.16
CA GLU A 80 -23.66 19.37 28.46
C GLU A 80 -23.99 20.18 29.70
N PRO A 81 -22.96 20.69 30.39
CA PRO A 81 -23.19 21.47 31.58
C PRO A 81 -23.85 22.80 31.18
N ALA A 82 -24.92 23.18 31.88
CA ALA A 82 -25.65 24.43 31.59
C ALA A 82 -24.81 25.70 31.84
N THR A 83 -23.76 25.57 32.66
CA THR A 83 -22.74 26.58 32.90
C THR A 83 -21.36 25.95 32.67
N ARG A 84 -20.33 26.72 32.32
CA ARG A 84 -18.98 26.16 32.16
C ARG A 84 -18.54 25.50 33.47
N LEU A 85 -18.10 24.25 33.38
CA LEU A 85 -17.32 23.61 34.43
C LEU A 85 -16.05 24.44 34.63
N GLN A 86 -15.98 25.17 35.74
CA GLN A 86 -14.81 25.96 36.09
C GLN A 86 -13.86 25.10 36.92
N GLU A 87 -12.70 24.79 36.38
CA GLU A 87 -11.60 24.20 37.14
C GLU A 87 -10.83 25.33 37.84
N ARG A 88 -11.20 25.64 39.09
CA ARG A 88 -10.42 26.55 39.93
C ARG A 88 -10.16 25.91 41.29
N GLY A 89 -8.91 25.92 41.72
CA GLY A 89 -8.52 25.51 43.07
C GLY A 89 -8.82 24.05 43.38
N ALA A 90 -9.36 23.78 44.57
CA ALA A 90 -9.61 22.44 45.10
C ALA A 90 -10.69 21.62 44.36
N ASP A 91 -11.45 22.26 43.46
CA ASP A 91 -12.52 21.62 42.67
C ASP A 91 -12.07 21.24 41.25
N ALA A 92 -10.79 21.39 40.92
CA ALA A 92 -10.23 20.95 39.64
C ALA A 92 -10.45 19.43 39.46
N GLY A 93 -11.16 19.04 38.40
CA GLY A 93 -11.48 17.65 38.09
C GLY A 93 -12.73 17.08 38.76
N GLN A 94 -13.54 17.86 39.48
CA GLN A 94 -14.83 17.37 39.98
C GLN A 94 -15.82 17.16 38.84
N ALA A 95 -16.34 15.94 38.73
CA ALA A 95 -17.36 15.59 37.76
C ALA A 95 -18.74 16.11 38.21
N GLN A 96 -19.49 16.75 37.31
CA GLN A 96 -20.87 17.14 37.59
C GLN A 96 -21.78 15.95 37.35
N THR A 97 -22.41 15.45 38.40
CA THR A 97 -23.38 14.35 38.31
C THR A 97 -24.80 14.86 38.43
N GLY A 98 -25.74 14.15 37.84
CA GLY A 98 -27.15 14.49 37.96
C GLY A 98 -28.05 13.52 37.20
N ARG A 99 -29.34 13.86 37.18
CA ARG A 99 -30.37 13.10 36.47
C ARG A 99 -31.48 13.97 35.91
N PHE A 100 -32.03 13.54 34.79
CA PHE A 100 -33.27 14.08 34.24
C PHE A 100 -34.12 12.96 33.64
N ARG A 101 -35.43 13.18 33.57
CA ARG A 101 -36.37 12.29 32.89
C ARG A 101 -36.72 12.83 31.51
N LEU A 102 -36.45 12.05 30.48
CA LEU A 102 -36.80 12.34 29.09
C LEU A 102 -38.25 11.93 28.82
N LEU A 103 -39.09 12.91 28.48
CA LEU A 103 -40.52 12.72 28.23
C LEU A 103 -40.82 12.50 26.74
N SER A 104 -40.03 13.09 25.84
CA SER A 104 -40.12 12.91 24.39
C SER A 104 -38.81 13.37 23.71
N PRO A 105 -38.36 12.71 22.63
CA PRO A 105 -38.91 11.50 22.02
C PRO A 105 -38.63 10.24 22.86
N ARG A 106 -39.30 9.12 22.54
CA ARG A 106 -38.95 7.82 23.09
C ARG A 106 -37.68 7.32 22.38
N LEU A 107 -36.68 6.89 23.16
CA LEU A 107 -35.37 6.48 22.67
C LEU A 107 -35.20 4.95 22.76
N ASP A 108 -36.11 4.21 22.15
CA ASP A 108 -36.02 2.74 22.14
C ASP A 108 -34.76 2.27 21.40
N GLY A 109 -33.98 1.38 22.02
CA GLY A 109 -32.70 0.91 21.45
C GLY A 109 -31.55 1.90 21.57
N TRP A 110 -31.67 2.92 22.44
CA TRP A 110 -30.59 3.85 22.75
C TRP A 110 -29.97 3.57 24.11
N PHE A 111 -28.74 4.03 24.29
CA PHE A 111 -28.02 3.92 25.55
C PHE A 111 -27.13 5.15 25.77
N GLY A 112 -26.66 5.30 27.01
CA GLY A 112 -25.75 6.37 27.40
C GLY A 112 -24.29 5.96 27.25
N VAL A 113 -23.47 6.90 26.79
CA VAL A 113 -22.01 6.80 26.70
C VAL A 113 -21.36 8.03 27.32
N GLY A 114 -20.06 7.93 27.62
CA GLY A 114 -19.28 9.05 28.15
C GLY A 114 -19.78 9.60 29.49
N GLY A 115 -20.29 8.71 30.36
CA GLY A 115 -20.82 9.07 31.68
C GLY A 115 -22.35 9.18 31.74
N ALA A 116 -23.06 8.99 30.62
CA ALA A 116 -24.51 8.87 30.60
C ALA A 116 -24.95 7.42 30.81
N ARG A 117 -26.09 7.22 31.45
CA ARG A 117 -26.82 5.95 31.51
C ARG A 117 -28.31 6.24 31.37
N LEU A 118 -28.95 5.54 30.44
CA LEU A 118 -30.38 5.61 30.18
C LEU A 118 -31.05 4.36 30.74
N ASP A 119 -31.99 4.53 31.66
CA ASP A 119 -32.84 3.47 32.20
C ASP A 119 -34.30 3.85 31.97
N ASP A 120 -34.94 3.19 31.01
CA ASP A 120 -36.23 3.57 30.42
C ASP A 120 -36.25 5.04 29.95
N ARG A 121 -36.74 5.95 30.80
CA ARG A 121 -36.83 7.39 30.53
C ARG A 121 -35.94 8.23 31.44
N VAL A 122 -35.26 7.62 32.40
CA VAL A 122 -34.40 8.33 33.35
C VAL A 122 -32.97 8.28 32.83
N VAL A 123 -32.42 9.47 32.59
CA VAL A 123 -31.03 9.67 32.22
C VAL A 123 -30.28 10.08 33.46
N THR A 124 -29.30 9.29 33.85
CA THR A 124 -28.27 9.68 34.83
C THR A 124 -27.01 10.05 34.07
N TYR A 125 -26.31 11.09 34.50
CA TYR A 125 -25.14 11.59 33.78
C TYR A 125 -24.01 11.95 34.75
N THR A 126 -22.79 11.89 34.23
CA THR A 126 -21.56 12.36 34.86
C THR A 126 -20.79 13.15 33.80
N LEU A 127 -20.73 14.47 33.94
CA LEU A 127 -20.07 15.36 33.00
C LEU A 127 -18.64 15.64 33.45
N THR A 128 -17.71 15.56 32.52
CA THR A 128 -16.29 15.90 32.71
C THR A 128 -15.82 16.73 31.53
N ASN A 129 -14.64 17.35 31.63
CA ASN A 129 -13.99 18.02 30.51
C ASN A 129 -13.21 17.05 29.59
N GLN A 130 -13.16 15.75 29.91
CA GLN A 130 -12.33 14.77 29.19
C GLN A 130 -13.12 13.96 28.16
N VAL A 131 -14.42 13.75 28.39
CA VAL A 131 -15.27 12.89 27.56
C VAL A 131 -16.62 13.55 27.31
N VAL A 132 -17.12 13.44 26.07
CA VAL A 132 -18.45 13.92 25.70
C VAL A 132 -19.50 12.93 26.22
N THR A 133 -20.37 13.41 27.11
CA THR A 133 -21.50 12.65 27.64
C THR A 133 -22.69 12.72 26.69
N ARG A 134 -23.22 11.58 26.23
CA ARG A 134 -24.32 11.57 25.26
C ARG A 134 -25.15 10.30 25.27
N LEU A 135 -26.35 10.40 24.70
CA LEU A 135 -27.22 9.27 24.36
C LEU A 135 -27.09 8.98 22.87
N ARG A 136 -27.00 7.71 22.48
CA ARG A 136 -26.96 7.28 21.08
C ARG A 136 -27.62 5.91 20.88
N PRO A 137 -28.03 5.55 19.65
CA PRO A 137 -28.53 4.22 19.38
C PRO A 137 -27.45 3.15 19.54
N ILE A 138 -27.87 1.94 19.85
CA ILE A 138 -27.03 0.73 19.80
C ILE A 138 -26.72 0.44 18.33
N GLY A 139 -25.43 0.39 18.01
CA GLY A 139 -24.90 0.04 16.71
C GLY A 139 -24.38 -1.41 16.67
N PRO A 140 -24.13 -1.96 15.47
CA PRO A 140 -23.58 -3.32 15.32
C PRO A 140 -22.25 -3.51 16.05
N SER A 141 -21.41 -2.47 16.09
CA SER A 141 -20.10 -2.50 16.76
C SER A 141 -20.17 -2.58 18.28
N ASP A 142 -21.31 -2.22 18.88
CA ASP A 142 -21.51 -2.31 20.34
C ASP A 142 -21.81 -3.75 20.78
N VAL A 143 -22.37 -4.56 19.89
CA VAL A 143 -22.68 -5.98 20.14
C VAL A 143 -21.46 -6.85 19.84
N GLN A 144 -20.75 -6.55 18.75
CA GLN A 144 -19.56 -7.30 18.34
C GLN A 144 -18.45 -6.36 17.88
N PRO A 145 -17.23 -6.48 18.43
CA PRO A 145 -16.10 -5.68 17.96
C PRO A 145 -15.84 -5.90 16.48
N VAL A 146 -15.51 -4.82 15.77
CA VAL A 146 -15.28 -4.86 14.32
C VAL A 146 -14.06 -5.74 14.01
N ALA A 147 -14.25 -6.72 13.14
CA ALA A 147 -13.18 -7.60 12.66
C ALA A 147 -12.24 -6.84 11.72
N VAL A 148 -10.93 -6.92 11.99
CA VAL A 148 -9.88 -6.24 11.23
C VAL A 148 -8.66 -7.12 10.96
N PHE A 149 -7.99 -6.86 9.86
CA PHE A 149 -6.61 -7.27 9.62
C PHE A 149 -5.67 -6.17 10.09
N VAL A 150 -4.55 -6.53 10.70
CA VAL A 150 -3.57 -5.57 11.22
C VAL A 150 -2.14 -5.93 10.84
N THR A 151 -1.22 -4.99 10.95
CA THR A 151 0.22 -5.25 10.81
C THR A 151 0.80 -6.04 11.99
N PRO A 152 1.93 -6.77 11.83
CA PRO A 152 2.42 -7.71 12.84
C PRO A 152 2.66 -7.10 14.23
N ARG A 153 3.15 -5.85 14.28
CA ARG A 153 3.39 -5.15 15.56
C ARG A 153 2.08 -4.80 16.28
N LEU A 154 1.00 -4.50 15.55
CA LEU A 154 -0.33 -4.32 16.14
C LEU A 154 -0.93 -5.65 16.58
N ALA A 155 -0.72 -6.73 15.82
CA ALA A 155 -1.17 -8.06 16.19
C ALA A 155 -0.52 -8.53 17.50
N ALA A 156 0.78 -8.26 17.67
CA ALA A 156 1.52 -8.58 18.90
C ALA A 156 1.05 -7.78 20.13
N ALA A 157 0.36 -6.66 19.92
CA ALA A 157 -0.22 -5.84 20.99
C ALA A 157 -1.67 -6.23 21.34
N ALA A 158 -2.26 -7.18 20.61
CA ALA A 158 -3.61 -7.65 20.90
C ALA A 158 -3.64 -8.48 22.18
N ALA A 159 -4.76 -8.41 22.91
CA ALA A 159 -5.01 -9.24 24.07
C ALA A 159 -5.19 -10.71 23.66
N ALA A 160 -5.12 -11.61 24.65
CA ALA A 160 -5.24 -13.06 24.43
C ALA A 160 -6.58 -13.49 23.80
N ASP A 161 -7.63 -12.67 23.96
CA ASP A 161 -8.96 -12.88 23.36
C ASP A 161 -9.09 -12.33 21.93
N GLY A 162 -7.99 -11.79 21.37
CA GLY A 162 -7.89 -11.20 20.05
C GLY A 162 -8.42 -9.76 19.96
N THR A 163 -8.74 -9.12 21.08
CA THR A 163 -9.15 -7.71 21.09
C THR A 163 -7.96 -6.77 21.09
N LEU A 164 -8.09 -5.65 20.40
CA LEU A 164 -7.04 -4.64 20.29
C LEU A 164 -7.66 -3.24 20.49
N PRO A 165 -7.35 -2.55 21.59
CA PRO A 165 -7.69 -1.14 21.73
C PRO A 165 -6.80 -0.30 20.81
N LEU A 166 -7.42 0.58 20.03
CA LEU A 166 -6.76 1.46 19.07
C LEU A 166 -7.17 2.91 19.32
N GLN A 167 -6.26 3.82 19.01
CA GLN A 167 -6.60 5.23 18.89
C GLN A 167 -6.60 5.63 17.41
N VAL A 168 -7.78 5.95 16.87
CA VAL A 168 -7.97 6.26 15.45
C VAL A 168 -8.67 7.61 15.34
N ALA A 169 -8.06 8.56 14.64
CA ALA A 169 -8.58 9.93 14.49
C ALA A 169 -8.89 10.64 15.83
N GLY A 170 -8.15 10.29 16.89
CA GLY A 170 -8.34 10.80 18.25
C GLY A 170 -9.27 9.95 19.12
N GLU A 171 -10.10 9.10 18.52
CA GLU A 171 -11.07 8.25 19.22
C GLU A 171 -10.45 6.94 19.68
N ARG A 172 -10.82 6.49 20.88
CA ARG A 172 -10.44 5.17 21.39
C ARG A 172 -11.49 4.15 20.99
N VAL A 173 -11.11 3.19 20.16
CA VAL A 173 -12.00 2.15 19.66
C VAL A 173 -11.40 0.77 19.92
N THR A 174 -12.25 -0.22 20.19
CA THR A 174 -11.80 -1.60 20.34
C THR A 174 -12.20 -2.41 19.11
N VAL A 175 -11.23 -3.11 18.53
CA VAL A 175 -11.42 -3.97 17.35
C VAL A 175 -11.03 -5.41 17.68
N ARG A 176 -11.45 -6.35 16.84
CA ARG A 176 -11.04 -7.76 16.92
C ARG A 176 -10.09 -8.08 15.78
N VAL A 177 -8.89 -8.55 16.11
CA VAL A 177 -7.90 -8.99 15.13
C VAL A 177 -8.32 -10.36 14.60
N VAL A 178 -8.56 -10.45 13.29
CA VAL A 178 -8.93 -11.70 12.60
C VAL A 178 -7.86 -12.17 11.62
N GLY A 179 -6.84 -11.35 11.37
CA GLY A 179 -5.72 -11.71 10.51
C GLY A 179 -4.60 -10.68 10.55
N VAL A 180 -3.46 -11.08 9.99
CA VAL A 180 -2.26 -10.25 9.93
C VAL A 180 -1.88 -10.02 8.47
N LEU A 181 -1.62 -8.77 8.12
CA LEU A 181 -1.07 -8.37 6.82
C LEU A 181 0.32 -7.79 7.03
N GLU A 182 1.27 -8.05 6.13
CA GLU A 182 2.63 -7.52 6.30
C GLU A 182 2.65 -5.99 6.18
N ARG A 183 1.97 -5.46 5.16
CA ARG A 183 1.95 -4.05 4.78
C ARG A 183 0.64 -3.73 4.07
N PHE A 184 0.22 -2.47 4.14
CA PHE A 184 -0.90 -1.96 3.34
C PHE A 184 -0.38 -0.90 2.35
N PRO A 185 -0.86 -0.87 1.09
CA PRO A 185 -0.47 0.16 0.15
C PRO A 185 -0.68 1.57 0.73
N THR A 186 0.17 2.52 0.32
CA THR A 186 0.11 3.96 0.69
C THR A 186 0.24 4.31 2.17
N VAL A 187 0.38 3.32 3.07
CA VAL A 187 0.58 3.53 4.51
C VAL A 187 2.01 3.17 4.89
N SER A 188 2.75 4.13 5.44
CA SER A 188 4.03 3.87 6.10
C SER A 188 3.78 3.45 7.56
N GLY A 189 4.44 2.38 7.99
CA GLY A 189 4.29 1.85 9.35
C GLY A 189 3.08 0.93 9.57
N GLN A 190 2.25 1.24 10.57
CA GLN A 190 1.19 0.33 11.04
C GLN A 190 -0.13 0.58 10.31
N ALA A 191 -0.82 -0.51 9.95
CA ALA A 191 -2.09 -0.44 9.22
C ALA A 191 -3.15 -1.33 9.87
N VAL A 192 -4.40 -0.87 9.74
CA VAL A 192 -5.61 -1.58 10.18
C VAL A 192 -6.59 -1.57 9.02
N VAL A 193 -7.03 -2.75 8.61
CA VAL A 193 -7.92 -2.94 7.46
C VAL A 193 -9.17 -3.66 7.93
N GLY A 194 -10.30 -2.99 7.81
CA GLY A 194 -11.60 -3.54 8.16
C GLY A 194 -12.63 -3.26 7.08
N ARG A 195 -13.81 -3.83 7.24
CA ARG A 195 -14.96 -3.48 6.37
C ARG A 195 -15.31 -2.01 6.60
N LEU A 196 -15.38 -1.24 5.51
CA LEU A 196 -15.63 0.22 5.54
C LEU A 196 -16.82 0.57 6.44
N ASN A 197 -17.97 -0.05 6.21
CA ASN A 197 -19.20 0.25 6.97
C ASN A 197 -19.01 0.00 8.48
N GLY A 198 -18.34 -1.09 8.86
CA GLY A 198 -18.07 -1.40 10.26
C GLY A 198 -17.16 -0.36 10.93
N LEU A 199 -16.10 0.07 10.23
CA LEU A 199 -15.20 1.10 10.74
C LEU A 199 -15.85 2.49 10.80
N LEU A 200 -16.67 2.84 9.81
CA LEU A 200 -17.42 4.10 9.82
C LEU A 200 -18.44 4.13 10.96
N SER A 201 -19.20 3.05 11.17
CA SER A 201 -20.16 2.94 12.27
C SER A 201 -19.46 2.98 13.63
N LEU A 202 -18.33 2.27 13.78
CA LEU A 202 -17.53 2.27 15.01
C LEU A 202 -17.03 3.68 15.36
N LEU A 203 -16.39 4.39 14.42
CA LEU A 203 -15.83 5.72 14.68
C LEU A 203 -16.90 6.79 14.86
N ASN A 204 -17.97 6.77 14.05
CA ASN A 204 -19.08 7.71 14.22
C ASN A 204 -19.92 7.40 15.48
N GLY A 205 -19.90 6.13 15.92
CA GLY A 205 -20.45 5.66 17.19
C GLY A 205 -19.67 6.19 18.41
N GLU A 206 -18.38 6.50 18.28
CA GLU A 206 -17.65 7.22 19.34
C GLU A 206 -17.91 8.73 19.25
N ARG A 207 -17.65 9.34 18.10
CA ARG A 207 -17.94 10.76 17.85
C ARG A 207 -18.50 10.97 16.43
N PRO A 208 -19.71 11.54 16.28
CA PRO A 208 -20.31 11.74 14.96
C PRO A 208 -19.42 12.61 14.06
N GLY A 209 -19.13 12.10 12.86
CA GLY A 209 -18.26 12.76 11.90
C GLY A 209 -16.75 12.54 12.12
N ALA A 210 -16.35 11.72 13.10
CA ALA A 210 -14.96 11.31 13.27
C ALA A 210 -14.47 10.46 12.09
N ALA A 211 -15.36 9.65 11.50
CA ALA A 211 -15.04 8.79 10.38
C ALA A 211 -15.04 9.59 9.07
N ARG A 212 -13.85 9.93 8.55
CA ARG A 212 -13.69 10.69 7.30
C ARG A 212 -13.05 9.84 6.22
N VAL A 213 -13.73 9.72 5.08
CA VAL A 213 -13.18 9.06 3.89
C VAL A 213 -12.28 10.06 3.15
N ASN A 214 -10.98 9.74 3.09
CA ASN A 214 -9.96 10.59 2.48
C ASN A 214 -9.62 10.17 1.05
N GLU A 215 -9.82 8.91 0.67
CA GLU A 215 -9.44 8.34 -0.63
C GLU A 215 -10.48 7.33 -1.11
N VAL A 216 -10.63 7.19 -2.42
CA VAL A 216 -11.48 6.18 -3.07
C VAL A 216 -10.67 5.49 -4.16
N TRP A 217 -10.65 4.17 -4.11
CA TRP A 217 -9.90 3.33 -5.03
C TRP A 217 -10.88 2.74 -6.05
N ILE A 218 -10.64 2.97 -7.34
CA ILE A 218 -11.51 2.52 -8.42
C ILE A 218 -10.75 1.55 -9.31
N GLY A 219 -11.26 0.33 -9.45
CA GLY A 219 -10.80 -0.62 -10.45
C GLY A 219 -11.62 -0.49 -11.74
N ALA A 220 -10.96 -0.55 -12.89
CA ALA A 220 -11.62 -0.62 -14.19
C ALA A 220 -11.09 -1.81 -14.99
N GLU A 221 -11.95 -2.41 -15.80
CA GLU A 221 -11.57 -3.50 -16.71
C GLU A 221 -10.57 -3.02 -17.78
N LYS A 222 -9.83 -3.97 -18.37
CA LYS A 222 -8.85 -3.67 -19.41
C LYS A 222 -9.52 -2.94 -20.58
N GLY A 223 -9.07 -1.71 -20.86
CA GLY A 223 -9.63 -0.83 -21.91
C GLY A 223 -10.58 0.26 -21.39
N GLY A 224 -11.18 0.08 -20.21
CA GLY A 224 -12.09 1.07 -19.60
C GLY A 224 -11.40 2.20 -18.83
N VAL A 225 -10.12 2.03 -18.49
CA VAL A 225 -9.36 2.97 -17.64
C VAL A 225 -9.36 4.39 -18.20
N ALA A 226 -9.10 4.55 -19.50
CA ALA A 226 -9.05 5.87 -20.14
C ALA A 226 -10.42 6.58 -20.13
N ALA A 227 -11.50 5.83 -20.31
CA ALA A 227 -12.86 6.38 -20.24
C ALA A 227 -13.21 6.83 -18.81
N VAL A 228 -12.80 6.06 -17.80
CA VAL A 228 -12.96 6.43 -16.38
C VAL A 228 -12.15 7.68 -16.05
N GLU A 229 -10.89 7.76 -16.49
CA GLU A 229 -10.04 8.95 -16.31
C GLU A 229 -10.67 10.18 -16.94
N GLN A 230 -11.15 10.08 -18.18
CA GLN A 230 -11.81 11.19 -18.87
C GLN A 230 -13.09 11.62 -18.14
N ARG A 231 -13.86 10.67 -17.60
CA ARG A 231 -15.09 10.99 -16.84
C ARG A 231 -14.77 11.67 -15.51
N LEU A 232 -13.72 11.24 -14.81
CA LEU A 232 -13.29 11.83 -13.55
C LEU A 232 -12.65 13.22 -13.72
N ALA A 233 -12.16 13.54 -14.91
CA ALA A 233 -11.67 14.89 -15.25
C ALA A 233 -12.79 15.90 -15.54
N GLN A 234 -14.04 15.46 -15.64
CA GLN A 234 -15.19 16.31 -15.94
C GLN A 234 -16.00 16.63 -14.67
N PRO A 235 -16.76 17.74 -14.67
CA PRO A 235 -17.73 18.02 -13.62
C PRO A 235 -18.73 16.85 -13.45
N PRO A 236 -19.11 16.49 -12.20
CA PRO A 236 -18.78 17.15 -10.92
C PRO A 236 -17.53 16.60 -10.21
N PHE A 237 -16.69 15.82 -10.90
CA PHE A 237 -15.54 15.12 -10.31
C PHE A 237 -14.21 15.88 -10.45
N ASP A 238 -14.20 16.96 -11.22
CA ASP A 238 -13.07 17.88 -11.45
C ASP A 238 -12.50 18.52 -10.18
N VAL A 239 -13.26 18.52 -9.08
CA VAL A 239 -12.81 18.95 -7.75
C VAL A 239 -11.98 17.90 -7.00
N LEU A 240 -11.87 16.68 -7.52
CA LEU A 240 -11.12 15.59 -6.90
C LEU A 240 -9.68 15.56 -7.44
N LYS A 241 -8.70 15.39 -6.54
CA LYS A 241 -7.36 14.97 -6.95
C LYS A 241 -7.44 13.51 -7.42
N VAL A 242 -7.29 13.30 -8.73
CA VAL A 242 -7.27 11.98 -9.35
C VAL A 242 -5.82 11.57 -9.59
N THR A 243 -5.47 10.37 -9.15
CA THR A 243 -4.15 9.76 -9.43
C THR A 243 -4.39 8.45 -10.15
N SER A 244 -3.81 8.31 -11.33
CA SER A 244 -3.92 7.10 -12.14
C SER A 244 -2.62 6.30 -12.08
N ARG A 245 -2.75 5.00 -11.84
CA ARG A 245 -1.64 4.05 -11.95
C ARG A 245 -1.04 4.05 -13.37
N ARG A 246 -1.88 4.13 -14.41
CA ARG A 246 -1.41 4.14 -15.81
C ARG A 246 -0.60 5.40 -16.11
N ALA A 247 -1.07 6.56 -15.64
CA ALA A 247 -0.35 7.83 -15.82
C ALA A 247 1.00 7.80 -15.08
N LEU A 248 1.02 7.32 -13.83
CA LEU A 248 2.25 7.17 -13.05
C LEU A 248 3.24 6.18 -13.71
N GLU A 249 2.76 5.06 -14.24
CA GLU A 249 3.60 4.11 -14.97
C GLU A 249 4.17 4.72 -16.27
N ALA A 250 3.38 5.54 -16.97
CA ALA A 250 3.85 6.22 -18.18
C ALA A 250 4.88 7.30 -17.85
N GLU A 251 4.64 8.10 -16.80
CA GLU A 251 5.58 9.11 -16.30
C GLU A 251 6.90 8.46 -15.85
N ALA A 252 6.83 7.38 -15.07
CA ALA A 252 8.01 6.64 -14.65
C ALA A 252 8.81 6.04 -15.82
N ARG A 253 8.15 5.63 -16.91
CA ARG A 253 8.82 5.14 -18.14
C ARG A 253 9.51 6.25 -18.94
N GLN A 254 9.09 7.50 -18.76
CA GLN A 254 9.62 8.65 -19.48
C GLN A 254 10.63 9.44 -18.64
N ASP A 255 10.96 8.99 -17.43
CA ASP A 255 11.94 9.64 -16.56
C ASP A 255 13.33 9.67 -17.22
N PRO A 256 13.84 10.87 -17.58
CA PRO A 256 15.12 11.00 -18.27
C PRO A 256 16.31 10.58 -17.41
N ILE A 257 16.22 10.69 -16.07
CA ILE A 257 17.30 10.30 -15.15
C ILE A 257 17.41 8.80 -15.10
N ALA A 258 16.27 8.11 -14.97
CA ALA A 258 16.21 6.66 -14.99
C ALA A 258 16.71 6.12 -16.34
N HIS A 259 16.24 6.70 -17.45
CA HIS A 259 16.66 6.30 -18.79
C HIS A 259 18.16 6.53 -19.03
N GLY A 260 18.70 7.69 -18.63
CA GLY A 260 20.12 8.00 -18.74
C GLY A 260 21.00 7.04 -17.94
N THR A 261 20.58 6.72 -16.71
CA THR A 261 21.30 5.76 -15.84
C THR A 261 21.28 4.35 -16.42
N LEU A 262 20.12 3.89 -16.92
CA LEU A 262 19.99 2.58 -17.57
C LEU A 262 20.85 2.49 -18.84
N LEU A 263 20.90 3.56 -19.65
CA LEU A 263 21.73 3.59 -20.84
C LEU A 263 23.22 3.53 -20.50
N ALA A 264 23.67 4.30 -19.51
CA ALA A 264 25.05 4.25 -19.05
C ALA A 264 25.47 2.85 -18.55
N LEU A 265 24.60 2.21 -17.75
CA LEU A 265 24.81 0.84 -17.27
C LEU A 265 24.81 -0.17 -18.42
N ALA A 266 23.92 -0.03 -19.40
CA ALA A 266 23.87 -0.89 -20.58
C ALA A 266 25.13 -0.77 -21.43
N VAL A 267 25.62 0.47 -21.67
CA VAL A 267 26.87 0.70 -22.38
C VAL A 267 28.05 0.10 -21.63
N ALA A 268 28.15 0.33 -20.32
CA ALA A 268 29.20 -0.27 -19.49
C ALA A 268 29.18 -1.81 -19.56
N ALA A 269 28.00 -2.42 -19.50
CA ALA A 269 27.83 -3.86 -19.65
C ALA A 269 28.27 -4.36 -21.04
N LEU A 270 27.89 -3.67 -22.12
CA LEU A 270 28.32 -4.01 -23.49
C LEU A 270 29.84 -3.91 -23.66
N VAL A 271 30.46 -2.86 -23.10
CA VAL A 271 31.92 -2.70 -23.10
C VAL A 271 32.59 -3.85 -22.35
N ALA A 272 32.09 -4.21 -21.16
CA ALA A 272 32.63 -5.33 -20.39
C ALA A 272 32.50 -6.68 -21.14
N LEU A 273 31.36 -6.94 -21.79
CA LEU A 273 31.18 -8.13 -22.64
C LEU A 273 32.15 -8.13 -23.82
N GLY A 274 32.35 -6.98 -24.46
CA GLY A 274 33.34 -6.82 -25.54
C GLY A 274 34.76 -7.15 -25.07
N LEU A 275 35.19 -6.59 -23.94
CA LEU A 275 36.49 -6.88 -23.33
C LEU A 275 36.64 -8.37 -22.98
N ALA A 276 35.58 -9.01 -22.50
CA ALA A 276 35.58 -10.44 -22.22
C ALA A 276 35.74 -11.28 -23.51
N LEU A 277 35.07 -10.91 -24.60
CA LEU A 277 35.27 -11.57 -25.91
C LEU A 277 36.70 -11.39 -26.43
N THR A 278 37.29 -10.21 -26.26
CA THR A 278 38.71 -9.96 -26.59
C THR A 278 39.62 -10.84 -25.75
N GLY A 279 39.34 -11.00 -24.45
CA GLY A 279 40.08 -11.93 -23.58
C GLY A 279 40.03 -13.37 -24.08
N ILE A 280 38.85 -13.86 -24.48
CA ILE A 280 38.69 -15.20 -25.07
C ILE A 280 39.50 -15.31 -26.38
N LEU A 281 39.45 -14.29 -27.24
CA LEU A 281 40.21 -14.27 -28.49
C LEU A 281 41.72 -14.41 -28.24
N LEU A 282 42.25 -13.58 -27.33
CA LEU A 282 43.67 -13.56 -27.00
C LEU A 282 44.11 -14.88 -26.38
N ALA A 283 43.28 -15.49 -25.52
CA ALA A 283 43.56 -16.81 -24.96
C ALA A 283 43.65 -17.89 -26.06
N VAL A 284 42.71 -17.91 -27.00
CA VAL A 284 42.72 -18.88 -28.12
C VAL A 284 43.90 -18.65 -29.06
N LEU A 285 44.23 -17.39 -29.38
CA LEU A 285 45.38 -17.07 -30.22
C LEU A 285 46.71 -17.39 -29.54
N GLY A 286 46.77 -17.25 -28.20
CA GLY A 286 47.90 -17.67 -27.37
C GLY A 286 48.11 -19.18 -27.42
N ASP A 287 47.07 -19.96 -27.11
CA ASP A 287 47.09 -21.43 -27.19
C ASP A 287 47.54 -21.89 -28.60
N LEU A 288 46.97 -21.29 -29.66
CA LEU A 288 47.34 -21.59 -31.05
C LEU A 288 48.75 -21.13 -31.45
N ARG A 289 49.41 -20.27 -30.69
CA ARG A 289 50.78 -19.81 -30.95
C ARG A 289 51.78 -20.67 -30.18
N ASP A 290 51.48 -20.98 -28.93
CA ASP A 290 52.36 -21.72 -28.04
C ASP A 290 52.41 -23.22 -28.41
N GLU A 291 51.27 -23.79 -28.83
CA GLU A 291 51.16 -25.22 -29.16
C GLU A 291 51.44 -25.52 -30.65
N ARG A 292 51.96 -24.56 -31.44
CA ARG A 292 52.17 -24.78 -32.89
C ARG A 292 53.09 -25.95 -33.21
N GLY A 293 54.16 -26.10 -32.42
CA GLY A 293 55.12 -27.20 -32.61
C GLY A 293 54.47 -28.55 -32.38
N GLU A 294 53.79 -28.70 -31.25
CA GLU A 294 53.08 -29.94 -30.87
C GLU A 294 51.95 -30.28 -31.86
N LEU A 295 51.21 -29.28 -32.33
CA LEU A 295 50.15 -29.47 -33.33
C LEU A 295 50.71 -29.90 -34.70
N PHE A 296 51.89 -29.40 -35.08
CA PHE A 296 52.57 -29.77 -36.32
C PHE A 296 53.13 -31.20 -36.25
N ASP A 297 53.69 -31.60 -35.10
CA ASP A 297 54.15 -32.98 -34.88
C ASP A 297 52.98 -33.98 -34.99
N LEU A 298 51.82 -33.65 -34.39
CA LEU A 298 50.61 -34.46 -34.51
C LEU A 298 50.08 -34.54 -35.96
N GLU A 299 50.18 -33.46 -36.72
CA GLU A 299 49.82 -33.46 -38.15
C GLU A 299 50.79 -34.31 -38.98
N ALA A 300 52.10 -34.27 -38.68
CA ALA A 300 53.12 -35.10 -39.30
C ALA A 300 52.94 -36.60 -38.98
N GLU A 301 52.41 -36.94 -37.80
CA GLU A 301 51.99 -38.30 -37.42
C GLU A 301 50.66 -38.73 -38.06
N GLY A 302 49.98 -37.85 -38.80
CA GLY A 302 48.78 -38.15 -39.58
C GLY A 302 47.45 -37.71 -38.96
N ALA A 303 47.47 -36.86 -37.92
CA ALA A 303 46.24 -36.31 -37.34
C ALA A 303 45.53 -35.39 -38.34
N ALA A 304 44.25 -35.67 -38.60
CA ALA A 304 43.47 -34.85 -39.51
C ALA A 304 43.27 -33.42 -38.93
N PRO A 305 43.40 -32.34 -39.75
CA PRO A 305 43.16 -30.95 -39.32
C PRO A 305 41.76 -30.68 -38.73
N ARG A 306 40.81 -31.58 -38.95
CA ARG A 306 39.47 -31.54 -38.32
C ARG A 306 39.50 -31.96 -36.85
N LEU A 307 40.35 -32.93 -36.48
CA LEU A 307 40.51 -33.40 -35.11
C LEU A 307 41.21 -32.34 -34.26
N LEU A 308 42.29 -31.75 -34.78
CA LEU A 308 43.03 -30.66 -34.10
C LEU A 308 42.12 -29.44 -33.86
N ARG A 309 41.34 -29.00 -34.86
CA ARG A 309 40.34 -27.93 -34.69
C ARG A 309 39.28 -28.26 -33.64
N ARG A 310 38.87 -29.54 -33.51
CA ARG A 310 37.86 -29.96 -32.52
C ARG A 310 38.43 -29.90 -31.10
N ILE A 311 39.68 -30.31 -30.90
CA ILE A 311 40.35 -30.29 -29.59
C ILE A 311 40.49 -28.84 -29.09
N VAL A 312 41.02 -27.94 -29.92
CA VAL A 312 41.17 -26.52 -29.56
C VAL A 312 39.81 -25.88 -29.27
N ARG A 313 38.78 -26.18 -30.08
CA ARG A 313 37.41 -25.67 -29.84
C ARG A 313 36.81 -26.17 -28.53
N LEU A 314 37.00 -27.44 -28.18
CA LEU A 314 36.49 -27.99 -26.93
C LEU A 314 37.18 -27.34 -25.72
N ARG A 315 38.49 -27.11 -25.79
CA ARG A 315 39.23 -26.41 -24.72
C ARG A 315 38.72 -24.98 -24.54
N ALA A 316 38.62 -24.22 -25.63
CA ALA A 316 38.08 -22.87 -25.61
C ALA A 316 36.63 -22.81 -25.10
N LEU A 317 35.79 -23.76 -25.52
CA LEU A 317 34.39 -23.86 -25.03
C LEU A 317 34.32 -24.15 -23.54
N THR A 318 35.22 -24.98 -23.01
CA THR A 318 35.25 -25.30 -21.59
C THR A 318 35.57 -24.07 -20.76
N VAL A 319 36.59 -23.30 -21.18
CA VAL A 319 36.96 -22.04 -20.53
C VAL A 319 35.83 -21.01 -20.64
N ALA A 320 35.23 -20.85 -21.82
CA ALA A 320 34.13 -19.91 -22.04
C ALA A 320 32.90 -20.26 -21.19
N LEU A 321 32.54 -21.55 -21.11
CA LEU A 321 31.40 -22.00 -20.30
C LEU A 321 31.66 -21.78 -18.80
N ALA A 322 32.85 -22.12 -18.32
CA ALA A 322 33.23 -21.90 -16.92
C ALA A 322 33.21 -20.40 -16.58
N GLY A 323 33.77 -19.55 -17.44
CA GLY A 323 33.75 -18.10 -17.28
C GLY A 323 32.34 -17.51 -17.28
N LEU A 324 31.47 -17.98 -18.18
CA LEU A 324 30.07 -17.56 -18.25
C LEU A 324 29.31 -17.95 -16.98
N LEU A 325 29.45 -19.18 -16.50
CA LEU A 325 28.81 -19.66 -15.26
C LEU A 325 29.30 -18.86 -14.05
N ALA A 326 30.61 -18.69 -13.91
CA ALA A 326 31.21 -17.93 -12.81
C ALA A 326 30.76 -16.46 -12.85
N GLY A 327 30.73 -15.85 -14.04
CA GLY A 327 30.25 -14.47 -14.25
C GLY A 327 28.77 -14.32 -13.91
N ALA A 328 27.92 -15.27 -14.31
CA ALA A 328 26.49 -15.24 -13.99
C ALA A 328 26.23 -15.35 -12.48
N LEU A 329 26.91 -16.27 -11.79
CA LEU A 329 26.82 -16.43 -10.33
C LEU A 329 27.32 -15.16 -9.61
N THR A 330 28.45 -14.62 -10.06
CA THR A 330 29.03 -13.39 -9.50
C THR A 330 28.12 -12.20 -9.70
N GLY A 331 27.51 -12.05 -10.88
CA GLY A 331 26.54 -11.01 -11.19
C GLY A 331 25.27 -11.09 -10.35
N LEU A 332 24.73 -12.31 -10.12
CA LEU A 332 23.59 -12.52 -9.22
C LEU A 332 23.93 -12.15 -7.77
N ALA A 333 25.10 -12.56 -7.29
CA ALA A 333 25.57 -12.22 -5.95
C ALA A 333 25.75 -10.71 -5.76
N LEU A 334 26.45 -10.05 -6.70
CA LEU A 334 26.59 -8.60 -6.71
C LEU A 334 25.24 -7.88 -6.79
N GLY A 335 24.31 -8.37 -7.61
CA GLY A 335 22.96 -7.80 -7.73
C GLY A 335 22.20 -7.85 -6.40
N ALA A 336 22.28 -8.97 -5.68
CA ALA A 336 21.67 -9.11 -4.36
C ALA A 336 22.31 -8.16 -3.33
N VAL A 337 23.65 -8.11 -3.26
CA VAL A 337 24.39 -7.24 -2.34
C VAL A 337 24.13 -5.76 -2.61
N VAL A 338 24.14 -5.35 -3.88
CA VAL A 338 23.87 -3.95 -4.26
C VAL A 338 22.42 -3.58 -3.96
N THR A 339 21.46 -4.48 -4.21
CA THR A 339 20.06 -4.21 -3.87
C THR A 339 19.89 -4.00 -2.37
N ASP A 340 20.54 -4.83 -1.55
CA ASP A 340 20.51 -4.70 -0.10
C ASP A 340 21.16 -3.39 0.35
N LEU A 341 22.36 -3.09 -0.16
CA LEU A 341 23.09 -1.85 0.13
C LEU A 341 22.30 -0.59 -0.25
N VAL A 342 21.66 -0.57 -1.42
CA VAL A 342 20.84 0.57 -1.89
C VAL A 342 19.51 0.65 -1.12
N SER A 343 19.02 -0.46 -0.58
CA SER A 343 17.83 -0.46 0.27
C SER A 343 18.06 0.22 1.62
N LEU A 344 19.31 0.34 2.07
CA LEU A 344 19.68 1.24 3.15
C LEU A 344 19.67 2.67 2.64
N THR A 345 18.60 3.39 2.96
CA THR A 345 18.54 4.84 2.69
C THR A 345 19.69 5.56 3.41
N ALA A 346 19.98 6.81 3.04
CA ALA A 346 21.00 7.64 3.68
C ALA A 346 20.82 7.82 5.22
N ARG A 347 19.69 7.39 5.79
CA ARG A 347 19.40 7.36 7.22
C ARG A 347 19.54 5.97 7.86
N ALA A 348 20.11 4.99 7.14
CA ALA A 348 20.15 3.57 7.51
C ALA A 348 18.79 2.95 7.82
N THR A 349 17.71 3.55 7.28
CA THR A 349 16.36 2.98 7.36
C THR A 349 16.05 2.24 6.07
N ALA A 350 15.41 1.07 6.18
CA ALA A 350 15.00 0.29 5.01
C ALA A 350 14.05 1.12 4.12
N ALA A 351 14.21 1.01 2.80
CA ALA A 351 13.27 1.59 1.85
C ALA A 351 11.85 1.01 2.09
N GLU A 352 10.85 1.89 2.12
CA GLU A 352 9.44 1.50 2.14
C GLU A 352 8.78 1.92 0.82
N PRO A 353 8.30 0.99 -0.03
CA PRO A 353 8.34 -0.47 0.10
C PRO A 353 9.76 -1.06 -0.12
N PRO A 354 10.04 -2.26 0.43
CA PRO A 354 11.36 -2.88 0.32
C PRO A 354 11.71 -3.17 -1.14
N LEU A 355 12.93 -2.81 -1.53
CA LEU A 355 13.45 -3.12 -2.85
C LEU A 355 13.59 -4.64 -2.99
N ARG A 356 13.16 -5.17 -4.13
CA ARG A 356 13.34 -6.57 -4.49
C ARG A 356 14.13 -6.65 -5.77
N LEU A 357 15.13 -7.52 -5.81
CA LEU A 357 15.84 -7.83 -7.03
C LEU A 357 14.86 -8.49 -8.00
N ALA A 358 14.51 -7.78 -9.07
CA ALA A 358 13.67 -8.27 -10.14
C ALA A 358 14.56 -8.55 -11.36
N VAL A 359 14.78 -9.83 -11.65
CA VAL A 359 15.55 -10.26 -12.82
C VAL A 359 14.58 -10.70 -13.90
N ASP A 360 14.61 -10.05 -15.06
CA ASP A 360 13.93 -10.55 -16.25
C ASP A 360 14.78 -11.66 -16.89
N TRP A 361 14.48 -12.90 -16.50
CA TRP A 361 15.20 -14.08 -16.98
C TRP A 361 15.11 -14.26 -18.50
N THR A 362 14.11 -13.68 -19.15
CA THR A 362 13.96 -13.71 -20.62
C THR A 362 15.04 -12.86 -21.26
N ILE A 363 15.21 -11.62 -20.78
CA ILE A 363 16.24 -10.70 -21.27
C ILE A 363 17.63 -11.27 -20.98
N VAL A 364 17.85 -11.76 -19.75
CA VAL A 364 19.13 -12.37 -19.37
C VAL A 364 19.42 -13.61 -20.23
N GLY A 365 18.43 -14.47 -20.45
CA GLY A 365 18.57 -15.65 -21.29
C GLY A 365 18.98 -15.31 -22.73
N TRP A 366 18.33 -14.31 -23.34
CA TRP A 366 18.69 -13.82 -24.67
C TRP A 366 20.10 -13.21 -24.71
N ALA A 367 20.47 -12.42 -23.70
CA ALA A 367 21.80 -11.82 -23.60
C ALA A 367 22.90 -12.89 -23.49
N VAL A 368 22.68 -13.91 -22.64
CA VAL A 368 23.59 -15.04 -22.47
C VAL A 368 23.72 -15.85 -23.76
N ALA A 369 22.59 -16.15 -24.42
CA ALA A 369 22.60 -16.87 -25.69
C ALA A 369 23.33 -16.09 -26.80
N ALA A 370 23.06 -14.79 -26.92
CA ALA A 370 23.75 -13.93 -27.88
C ALA A 370 25.26 -13.87 -27.62
N TYR A 371 25.67 -13.74 -26.36
CA TYR A 371 27.07 -13.74 -25.97
C TYR A 371 27.76 -15.09 -26.27
N ALA A 372 27.12 -16.21 -25.93
CA ALA A 372 27.65 -17.54 -26.21
C ALA A 372 27.81 -17.78 -27.73
N LEU A 373 26.85 -17.34 -28.55
CA LEU A 373 26.94 -17.40 -30.01
C LEU A 373 28.08 -16.54 -30.54
N ALA A 374 28.26 -15.33 -30.02
CA ALA A 374 29.35 -14.44 -30.41
C ALA A 374 30.72 -15.06 -30.05
N ALA A 375 30.86 -15.60 -28.84
CA ALA A 375 32.07 -16.30 -28.42
C ALA A 375 32.36 -17.52 -29.31
N LEU A 376 31.36 -18.35 -29.59
CA LEU A 376 31.51 -19.50 -30.48
C LEU A 376 31.94 -19.09 -31.88
N ALA A 377 31.29 -18.09 -32.47
CA ALA A 377 31.63 -17.58 -33.80
C ALA A 377 33.08 -17.08 -33.84
N LEU A 378 33.51 -16.39 -32.79
CA LEU A 378 34.85 -15.84 -32.67
C LEU A 378 35.91 -16.94 -32.56
N VAL A 379 35.68 -17.96 -31.74
CA VAL A 379 36.55 -19.16 -31.65
C VAL A 379 36.62 -19.91 -32.98
N VAL A 380 35.47 -20.07 -33.66
CA VAL A 380 35.40 -20.74 -34.98
C VAL A 380 36.19 -19.97 -36.04
N LEU A 381 36.10 -18.64 -36.05
CA LEU A 381 36.81 -17.79 -37.00
C LEU A 381 38.32 -17.81 -36.75
N ALA A 382 38.75 -17.67 -35.50
CA ALA A 382 40.16 -17.72 -35.12
C ALA A 382 40.80 -19.07 -35.50
N THR A 383 40.11 -20.17 -35.22
CA THR A 383 40.60 -21.52 -35.58
C THR A 383 40.54 -21.81 -37.08
N ARG A 384 39.63 -21.19 -37.84
CA ARG A 384 39.61 -21.31 -39.32
C ARG A 384 40.79 -20.60 -39.97
N ASN A 385 41.14 -19.41 -39.51
CA ASN A 385 42.25 -18.65 -40.06
C ASN A 385 43.61 -19.30 -39.77
N ALA A 386 43.73 -20.02 -38.65
CA ALA A 386 44.95 -20.74 -38.28
C ALA A 386 45.19 -22.02 -39.10
N PHE A 387 44.13 -22.66 -39.61
CA PHE A 387 44.20 -23.89 -40.41
C PHE A 387 43.42 -23.71 -41.73
N PRO A 388 44.02 -23.07 -42.75
CA PRO A 388 43.42 -22.93 -44.08
C PRO A 388 43.06 -24.31 -44.64
N ASN A 389 41.87 -24.44 -45.22
CA ASN A 389 41.53 -25.64 -45.96
C ASN A 389 42.24 -25.58 -47.30
N ASP A 390 43.39 -26.22 -47.43
CA ASP A 390 43.84 -26.80 -48.69
C ASP A 390 44.82 -27.93 -48.43
N GLY A 391 44.51 -29.10 -49.00
CA GLY A 391 45.40 -30.23 -49.02
C GLY A 391 46.43 -30.09 -50.12
N ALA A 392 47.70 -30.18 -49.76
CA ALA A 392 48.73 -30.95 -50.45
C ALA A 392 50.02 -30.82 -49.64
N PRO A 393 50.59 -31.91 -49.09
CA PRO A 393 51.95 -31.84 -48.57
C PRO A 393 52.87 -31.48 -49.73
N GLY A 394 53.64 -30.41 -49.56
CA GLY A 394 54.74 -30.06 -50.45
C GLY A 394 55.68 -31.25 -50.52
N ARG A 395 55.63 -31.95 -51.67
CA ARG A 395 56.63 -32.94 -52.05
C ARG A 395 57.94 -32.15 -52.17
N VAL A 396 58.82 -32.31 -51.19
CA VAL A 396 60.19 -31.83 -51.28
C VAL A 396 60.83 -32.59 -52.45
N GLU A 397 61.03 -31.90 -53.57
CA GLU A 397 61.98 -32.35 -54.59
C GLU A 397 63.34 -32.38 -53.92
N ALA A 398 63.85 -33.60 -53.73
CA ALA A 398 65.24 -33.82 -53.43
C ALA A 398 66.07 -33.25 -54.59
N ILE A 399 66.84 -32.20 -54.29
CA ILE A 399 67.98 -31.81 -55.10
C ILE A 399 69.20 -32.49 -54.48
N GLU A 400 69.80 -33.33 -55.33
CA GLU A 400 71.04 -34.11 -55.24
C GLU A 400 71.06 -35.39 -54.39
#